data_AF-A0AAU3QMQ4-F1
#
_entry.id   AF-A0AAU3QMQ4-F1
#
_cell.length_a   1.000
_cell.length_b   1.000
_cell.length_c   1.000
_cell.angle_alpha   90.00
_cell.angle_beta   90.00
_cell.angle_gamma   90.00
#
_symmetry.space_group_name_H-M   'P 1'
#
loop_
_entity.id
_entity.type
_entity.pdbx_description
1 polymer ?
#
loop_
_entity_poly.entity_id
_entity_poly.type
_entity_poly.pdbx_seq_one_letter_code
_entity_poly.pdbx_strand_id
1 'polypeptide(L)'
;MDTFSYLAQSAFPLVWILVPAVGAFVRTRHAPSPQQALETWQRWWAIGAFGCGSLWMTVAFLAFPDVMATAIGFDRTPFMFEIAFANLGLAVMGFRAASASARERITIGLGGGMFLWGALAGHVYQWFTNGDHAPGNTGGVLVNDLLIPAVMIILAVRSRRLASAPRPAADITA
;
A
#
# COMPACT_ATOMS: atom_id res chain seq x y z
N MET A 1 24.05 -1.44 15.49
CA MET A 1 23.37 -2.46 14.68
C MET A 1 24.33 -2.91 13.60
N ASP A 2 24.44 -4.21 13.34
CA ASP A 2 25.28 -4.72 12.24
C ASP A 2 24.62 -4.46 10.87
N THR A 3 25.41 -4.54 9.80
CA THR A 3 24.97 -4.27 8.43
C THR A 3 23.82 -5.18 7.98
N PHE A 4 23.85 -6.46 8.36
CA PHE A 4 22.82 -7.40 7.95
C PHE A 4 21.48 -7.06 8.59
N SER A 5 21.48 -6.81 9.91
CA SER A 5 20.29 -6.39 10.66
C SER A 5 19.72 -5.08 10.12
N TYR A 6 20.57 -4.11 9.78
CA TYR A 6 20.15 -2.85 9.17
C TYR A 6 19.43 -3.09 7.83
N LEU A 7 20.04 -3.87 6.94
CA LEU A 7 19.48 -4.17 5.62
C LEU A 7 18.17 -4.95 5.74
N ALA A 8 18.10 -5.93 6.63
CA ALA A 8 16.90 -6.73 6.85
C ALA A 8 15.73 -5.87 7.34
N GLN A 9 15.96 -5.01 8.34
CA GLN A 9 14.92 -4.11 8.85
C GLN A 9 14.50 -3.07 7.81
N SER A 10 15.45 -2.50 7.07
CA SER A 10 15.16 -1.52 6.01
C SER A 10 14.39 -2.13 4.84
N ALA A 11 14.65 -3.40 4.51
CA ALA A 11 13.98 -4.11 3.43
C ALA A 11 12.65 -4.75 3.84
N PHE A 12 12.44 -5.03 5.13
CA PHE A 12 11.25 -5.73 5.62
C PHE A 12 9.93 -5.14 5.11
N PRO A 13 9.71 -3.80 5.08
CA PRO A 13 8.45 -3.25 4.58
C PRO A 13 8.12 -3.68 3.14
N LEU A 14 9.12 -4.01 2.30
CA LEU A 14 8.89 -4.44 0.92
C LEU A 14 8.06 -5.72 0.81
N VAL A 15 7.95 -6.52 1.88
CA VAL A 15 7.08 -7.70 1.91
C VAL A 15 5.64 -7.35 1.53
N TRP A 16 5.17 -6.17 1.91
CA TRP A 16 3.81 -5.69 1.66
C TRP A 16 3.55 -5.34 0.20
N ILE A 17 4.58 -5.13 -0.62
CA ILE A 17 4.43 -4.97 -2.07
C ILE A 17 4.77 -6.27 -2.80
N LEU A 18 5.85 -6.95 -2.40
CA LEU A 18 6.35 -8.11 -3.10
C LEU A 18 5.39 -9.30 -3.02
N VAL A 19 4.85 -9.59 -1.83
CA VAL A 19 3.92 -10.74 -1.67
C VAL A 19 2.64 -10.53 -2.48
N PRO A 20 1.96 -9.37 -2.42
CA PRO A 20 0.78 -9.13 -3.27
C PRO A 20 1.09 -9.10 -4.77
N ALA A 21 2.23 -8.53 -5.18
CA ALA A 21 2.63 -8.51 -6.57
C ALA A 21 2.88 -9.91 -7.12
N VAL A 22 3.60 -10.76 -6.38
CA VAL A 22 3.83 -12.16 -6.75
C VAL A 22 2.52 -12.95 -6.77
N GLY A 23 1.67 -12.79 -5.75
CA GLY A 23 0.36 -13.43 -5.68
C GLY A 23 -0.54 -13.07 -6.86
N ALA A 24 -0.59 -11.79 -7.23
CA ALA A 24 -1.33 -11.30 -8.38
C ALA A 24 -0.74 -11.83 -9.69
N PHE A 25 0.58 -11.80 -9.86
CA PHE A 25 1.26 -12.31 -11.04
C PHE A 25 0.96 -13.80 -11.26
N VAL A 26 1.14 -14.62 -10.22
CA VAL A 26 0.85 -16.06 -10.28
C VAL A 26 -0.61 -16.33 -10.61
N ARG A 27 -1.55 -15.57 -10.03
CA ARG A 27 -2.99 -15.75 -10.29
C ARG A 27 -3.43 -15.27 -11.68
N THR A 28 -2.72 -14.32 -12.27
CA THR A 28 -3.10 -13.73 -13.57
C THR A 28 -2.46 -14.40 -14.78
N ARG A 29 -1.52 -15.34 -14.57
CA ARG A 29 -0.86 -16.10 -15.65
C ARG A 29 -1.82 -16.84 -16.60
N HIS A 30 -3.04 -17.15 -16.14
CA HIS A 30 -4.08 -17.80 -16.93
C HIS A 30 -5.40 -17.00 -16.91
N ALA A 31 -5.32 -15.68 -16.70
CA ALA A 31 -6.51 -14.85 -16.71
C ALA A 31 -7.13 -14.86 -18.12
N PRO A 32 -8.42 -15.18 -18.27
CA PRO A 32 -9.08 -15.29 -19.58
C PRO A 32 -9.36 -13.91 -20.21
N SER A 33 -9.21 -12.81 -19.46
CA SER A 33 -9.34 -11.46 -20.01
C SER A 33 -8.51 -10.43 -19.24
N PRO A 34 -8.16 -9.29 -19.89
CA PRO A 34 -7.50 -8.16 -19.23
C PRO A 34 -8.29 -7.61 -18.04
N GLN A 35 -9.63 -7.65 -18.10
CA GLN A 35 -10.51 -7.18 -17.02
C GLN A 35 -10.39 -8.08 -15.79
N GLN A 36 -10.37 -9.41 -15.97
CA GLN A 36 -10.20 -10.34 -14.86
C GLN A 36 -8.79 -10.27 -14.27
N ALA A 37 -7.77 -10.08 -15.11
CA ALA A 37 -6.40 -9.86 -14.64
C ALA A 37 -6.34 -8.60 -13.77
N LEU A 38 -6.92 -7.49 -14.24
CA LEU A 38 -6.91 -6.22 -13.53
C LEU A 38 -7.67 -6.28 -12.20
N GLU A 39 -8.84 -6.92 -12.17
CA GLU A 39 -9.59 -7.13 -10.93
C GLU A 39 -8.81 -7.98 -9.93
N THR A 40 -8.09 -9.01 -10.41
CA THR A 40 -7.21 -9.82 -9.57
C THR A 40 -6.09 -8.98 -8.96
N TRP A 41 -5.37 -8.20 -9.78
CA TRP A 41 -4.34 -7.27 -9.31
C TRP A 41 -4.89 -6.27 -8.30
N GLN A 42 -6.05 -5.68 -8.57
CA GLN A 42 -6.71 -4.73 -7.68
C GLN A 42 -7.02 -5.36 -6.31
N ARG A 43 -7.53 -6.60 -6.26
CA ARG A 43 -7.85 -7.28 -5.00
C ARG A 43 -6.61 -7.65 -4.19
N TRP A 44 -5.57 -8.17 -4.85
CA TRP A 44 -4.30 -8.45 -4.19
C TRP A 44 -3.68 -7.19 -3.60
N TRP A 45 -3.72 -6.09 -4.36
CA TRP A 45 -3.20 -4.81 -3.88
C TRP A 45 -4.04 -4.22 -2.75
N ALA A 46 -5.38 -4.29 -2.86
CA ALA A 46 -6.31 -3.79 -1.86
C ALA A 46 -6.23 -4.55 -0.54
N ILE A 47 -6.28 -5.89 -0.59
CA ILE A 47 -6.27 -6.73 0.61
C ILE A 47 -4.85 -6.89 1.13
N GLY A 48 -3.92 -7.30 0.28
CA GLY A 48 -2.58 -7.68 0.70
C GLY A 48 -1.70 -6.46 1.01
N ALA A 49 -1.54 -5.57 0.04
CA ALA A 49 -0.61 -4.45 0.18
C ALA A 49 -1.17 -3.39 1.12
N PHE A 50 -2.38 -2.90 0.81
CA PHE A 50 -2.95 -1.79 1.55
C PHE A 50 -3.64 -2.23 2.85
N GLY A 51 -4.55 -3.20 2.78
CA GLY A 51 -5.32 -3.70 3.93
C GLY A 51 -4.44 -4.33 5.01
N CYS A 52 -3.82 -5.48 4.70
CA CYS A 52 -2.99 -6.23 5.64
C CYS A 52 -1.74 -5.45 6.05
N GLY A 53 -1.09 -4.73 5.14
CA GLY A 53 0.06 -3.89 5.47
C GLY A 53 -0.29 -2.81 6.50
N SER A 54 -1.40 -2.09 6.31
CA SER A 54 -1.84 -1.08 7.28
C SER A 54 -2.30 -1.73 8.59
N LEU A 55 -2.98 -2.88 8.54
CA LEU A 55 -3.38 -3.60 9.77
C LEU A 55 -2.17 -4.06 10.58
N TRP A 56 -1.10 -4.51 9.91
CA TRP A 56 0.15 -4.85 10.56
C TRP A 56 0.76 -3.63 11.25
N MET A 57 0.78 -2.46 10.60
CA MET A 57 1.23 -1.21 11.23
C MET A 57 0.40 -0.87 12.48
N THR A 58 -0.92 -0.99 12.42
CA THR A 58 -1.80 -0.80 13.59
C THR A 58 -1.41 -1.71 14.74
N VAL A 59 -1.28 -3.01 14.47
CA VAL A 59 -0.92 -3.98 15.51
C VAL A 59 0.48 -3.69 16.06
N ALA A 60 1.45 -3.37 15.20
CA ALA A 60 2.81 -3.08 15.61
C ALA A 60 2.91 -1.86 16.53
N PHE A 61 2.24 -0.75 16.18
CA PHE A 61 2.24 0.46 17.01
C PHE A 61 1.45 0.31 18.32
N LEU A 62 0.39 -0.51 18.36
CA LEU A 62 -0.38 -0.75 19.59
C LEU A 62 0.31 -1.75 20.54
N ALA A 63 0.82 -2.85 20.00
CA ALA A 63 1.38 -3.94 20.80
C ALA A 63 2.86 -3.72 21.15
N PHE A 64 3.62 -3.06 20.27
CA PHE A 64 5.08 -2.88 20.42
C PHE A 64 5.53 -1.44 20.16
N PRO A 65 4.96 -0.43 20.85
CA PRO A 65 5.26 0.98 20.59
C PRO A 65 6.75 1.32 20.78
N ASP A 66 7.44 0.75 21.77
CA ASP A 66 8.88 1.01 21.99
C ASP A 66 9.76 0.45 20.87
N VAL A 67 9.36 -0.70 20.31
CA VAL A 67 10.04 -1.31 19.15
C VAL A 67 9.84 -0.44 17.93
N MET A 68 8.62 0.02 17.69
CA MET A 68 8.32 0.91 16.58
C MET A 68 9.10 2.23 16.70
N ALA A 69 9.05 2.88 17.86
CA ALA A 69 9.82 4.09 18.19
C ALA A 69 11.30 3.96 17.79
N THR A 70 11.94 2.90 18.29
CA THR A 70 13.34 2.59 18.01
C THR A 70 13.58 2.35 16.52
N ALA A 71 12.70 1.59 15.86
CA ALA A 71 12.84 1.26 14.45
C ALA A 71 12.74 2.51 13.56
N ILE A 72 11.86 3.45 13.89
CA ILE A 72 11.65 4.69 13.12
C ILE A 72 12.56 5.84 13.54
N GLY A 73 13.39 5.69 14.58
CA GLY A 73 14.31 6.76 15.00
C GLY A 73 13.68 7.88 15.82
N PHE A 74 12.50 7.65 16.41
CA PHE A 74 11.78 8.65 17.22
C PHE A 74 11.61 8.20 18.68
N ASP A 75 11.48 9.18 19.58
CA ASP A 75 11.05 8.91 20.94
C ASP A 75 9.60 8.40 20.98
N ARG A 76 9.29 7.60 22.01
CA ARG A 76 7.91 7.19 22.27
C ARG A 76 7.07 8.38 22.72
N THR A 77 6.03 8.66 21.95
CA THR A 77 5.07 9.74 22.22
C THR A 77 3.63 9.27 22.04
N PRO A 78 2.63 9.99 22.57
CA PRO A 78 1.21 9.66 22.35
C PRO A 78 0.81 9.58 20.86
N PHE A 79 1.54 10.25 19.96
CA PHE A 79 1.30 10.19 18.51
C PHE A 79 1.40 8.77 17.93
N MET A 80 2.10 7.85 18.57
CA MET A 80 2.14 6.44 18.13
C MET A 80 0.77 5.79 18.14
N PHE A 81 -0.08 6.14 19.12
CA PHE A 81 -1.45 5.65 19.17
C PHE A 81 -2.28 6.22 18.00
N GLU A 82 -2.09 7.51 17.69
CA GLU A 82 -2.75 8.16 16.56
C GLU A 82 -2.32 7.54 15.22
N ILE A 83 -1.02 7.28 15.03
CA ILE A 83 -0.50 6.58 13.84
C ILE A 83 -1.11 5.19 13.72
N ALA A 84 -1.28 4.48 14.83
CA ALA A 84 -1.91 3.16 14.81
C ALA A 84 -3.36 3.21 14.31
N PHE A 85 -4.15 4.18 14.77
CA PHE A 85 -5.54 4.36 14.37
C PHE A 85 -5.70 4.97 12.97
N ALA A 86 -4.77 5.82 12.54
CA ALA A 86 -4.69 6.26 11.15
C ALA A 86 -4.54 5.04 10.24
N ASN A 87 -3.58 4.15 10.54
CA ASN A 87 -3.38 2.90 9.83
C ASN A 87 -4.57 1.93 9.94
N LEU A 88 -5.33 1.94 11.05
CA LEU A 88 -6.54 1.14 11.17
C LEU A 88 -7.61 1.60 10.18
N GLY A 89 -7.76 2.93 10.04
CA GLY A 89 -8.62 3.53 9.02
C GLY A 89 -8.20 3.12 7.61
N LEU A 90 -6.89 3.15 7.31
CA LEU A 90 -6.37 2.68 6.02
C LEU A 90 -6.65 1.19 5.79
N ALA A 91 -6.49 0.36 6.82
CA ALA A 91 -6.74 -1.08 6.73
C ALA A 91 -8.22 -1.37 6.36
N VAL A 92 -9.15 -0.72 7.05
CA VAL A 92 -10.59 -0.83 6.79
C VAL A 92 -10.91 -0.39 5.36
N MET A 93 -10.35 0.74 4.91
CA MET A 93 -10.53 1.21 3.53
C MET A 93 -9.91 0.25 2.50
N GLY A 94 -8.74 -0.32 2.79
CA GLY A 94 -8.07 -1.32 1.94
C GLY A 94 -8.94 -2.56 1.74
N PHE A 95 -9.49 -3.13 2.82
CA PHE A 95 -10.41 -4.26 2.71
C PHE A 95 -11.70 -3.89 1.99
N ARG A 96 -12.25 -2.70 2.24
CA ARG A 96 -13.42 -2.19 1.49
C ARG A 96 -13.14 -2.07 0.00
N ALA A 97 -11.92 -1.68 -0.39
CA ALA A 97 -11.52 -1.51 -1.78
C ALA A 97 -11.58 -2.81 -2.60
N ALA A 98 -11.49 -3.98 -1.95
CA ALA A 98 -11.52 -5.28 -2.63
C ALA A 98 -12.81 -5.51 -3.44
N SER A 99 -13.94 -5.01 -2.95
CA SER A 99 -15.27 -5.11 -3.58
C SER A 99 -15.83 -3.76 -4.04
N ALA A 100 -15.05 -2.69 -3.96
CA ALA A 100 -15.48 -1.34 -4.29
C ALA A 100 -15.55 -1.08 -5.79
N SER A 101 -16.35 -0.07 -6.18
CA SER A 101 -16.36 0.42 -7.55
C SER A 101 -15.02 1.08 -7.92
N ALA A 102 -14.71 1.18 -9.21
CA ALA A 102 -13.48 1.88 -9.65
C ALA A 102 -13.41 3.33 -9.14
N ARG A 103 -14.53 4.06 -9.07
CA ARG A 103 -14.57 5.42 -8.53
C ARG A 103 -14.23 5.44 -7.04
N GLU A 104 -14.83 4.55 -6.26
CA GLU A 104 -14.58 4.44 -4.82
C GLU A 104 -13.14 4.01 -4.53
N ARG A 105 -12.58 3.08 -5.32
CA ARG A 105 -11.16 2.67 -5.24
C ARG A 105 -10.20 3.84 -5.48
N ILE A 106 -10.53 4.75 -6.41
CA ILE A 106 -9.76 5.98 -6.62
C ILE A 106 -9.84 6.88 -5.38
N THR A 107 -11.04 7.10 -4.83
CA THR A 107 -11.22 7.89 -3.60
C THR A 107 -10.44 7.31 -2.43
N ILE A 108 -10.51 5.99 -2.23
CA ILE A 108 -9.74 5.26 -1.21
C ILE A 108 -8.23 5.44 -1.43
N GLY A 109 -7.76 5.27 -2.68
CA GLY A 109 -6.35 5.45 -3.01
C GLY A 109 -5.86 6.87 -2.78
N LEU A 110 -6.67 7.89 -3.07
CA LEU A 110 -6.35 9.30 -2.77
C LEU A 110 -6.32 9.57 -1.26
N GLY A 111 -7.31 9.07 -0.51
CA GLY A 111 -7.36 9.21 0.94
C GLY A 111 -6.16 8.54 1.63
N GLY A 112 -5.85 7.31 1.24
CA GLY A 112 -4.63 6.62 1.69
C GLY A 112 -3.35 7.34 1.27
N GLY A 113 -3.34 7.89 0.05
CA GLY A 113 -2.24 8.68 -0.47
C GLY A 113 -1.96 9.94 0.33
N MET A 114 -2.97 10.66 0.83
CA MET A 114 -2.72 11.86 1.64
C MET A 114 -1.96 11.54 2.94
N PHE A 115 -2.28 10.42 3.57
CA PHE A 115 -1.52 9.98 4.75
C PHE A 115 -0.13 9.46 4.36
N LEU A 116 -0.05 8.50 3.44
CA LEU A 116 1.20 7.83 3.09
C LEU A 116 2.18 8.75 2.36
N TRP A 117 1.75 9.58 1.41
CA TRP A 117 2.63 10.56 0.77
C TRP A 117 3.06 11.67 1.72
N GLY A 118 2.21 12.01 2.71
CA GLY A 118 2.60 12.88 3.81
C GLY A 118 3.72 12.26 4.65
N ALA A 119 3.58 10.98 5.01
CA ALA A 119 4.62 10.22 5.72
C ALA A 119 5.91 10.14 4.89
N LEU A 120 5.83 9.84 3.60
CA LEU A 120 6.97 9.83 2.68
C LEU A 120 7.72 11.16 2.69
N ALA A 121 7.01 12.28 2.57
CA ALA A 121 7.61 13.61 2.64
C ALA A 121 8.28 13.85 4.00
N GLY A 122 7.65 13.40 5.08
CA GLY A 122 8.22 13.40 6.44
C GLY A 122 9.51 12.59 6.52
N HIS A 123 9.52 11.34 6.06
CA HIS A 123 10.70 10.48 6.04
C HIS A 123 11.86 11.11 5.25
N VAL A 124 11.59 11.66 4.06
CA VAL A 124 12.59 12.36 3.24
C VAL A 124 13.16 13.57 4.00
N TYR A 125 12.29 14.37 4.63
CA TYR A 125 12.73 15.52 5.42
C TYR A 125 13.63 15.09 6.60
N GLN A 126 13.22 14.07 7.36
CA GLN A 126 13.98 13.55 8.50
C GLN A 126 15.33 12.99 8.06
N TRP A 127 15.36 12.27 6.94
CA TRP A 127 16.59 11.74 6.36
C TRP A 127 17.58 12.86 6.05
N PHE A 128 17.20 13.85 5.24
CA PHE A 128 18.14 14.86 4.77
C PHE A 128 18.42 15.97 5.78
N THR A 129 17.42 16.40 6.54
CA THR A 129 17.53 17.56 7.43
C THR A 129 18.03 17.17 8.81
N ASN A 130 17.57 16.03 9.33
CA ASN A 130 17.84 15.61 10.70
C ASN A 130 18.84 14.44 10.79
N GLY A 131 19.31 13.92 9.65
CA GLY A 131 20.26 12.80 9.60
C GLY A 131 19.69 11.49 10.14
N ASP A 132 18.36 11.34 10.14
CA ASP A 132 17.72 10.13 10.62
C ASP A 132 17.80 9.02 9.55
N HIS A 133 18.73 8.09 9.79
CA HIS A 133 18.95 6.92 8.96
C HIS A 133 18.40 5.65 9.59
N ALA A 134 17.47 5.74 10.56
CA ALA A 134 16.87 4.57 11.17
C ALA A 134 16.21 3.67 10.10
N PRO A 135 16.30 2.33 10.24
CA PRO A 135 15.88 1.39 9.20
C PRO A 135 14.37 1.42 8.96
N GLY A 136 13.56 1.77 9.96
CA GLY A 136 12.11 1.96 9.82
C GLY A 136 11.72 3.35 9.30
N ASN A 137 12.67 4.27 9.15
CA ASN A 137 12.47 5.62 8.61
C ASN A 137 13.01 5.76 7.18
N THR A 138 13.76 4.78 6.71
CA THR A 138 14.43 4.77 5.41
C THR A 138 14.20 3.44 4.68
N GLY A 139 14.57 3.36 3.40
CA GLY A 139 14.47 2.12 2.63
C GLY A 139 13.04 1.77 2.21
N GLY A 140 12.58 0.56 2.55
CA GLY A 140 11.35 -0.03 2.03
C GLY A 140 10.07 0.73 2.39
N VAL A 141 10.06 1.46 3.51
CA VAL A 141 8.91 2.28 3.91
C VAL A 141 8.62 3.37 2.87
N LEU A 142 9.66 3.99 2.30
CA LEU A 142 9.52 5.03 1.27
C LEU A 142 8.86 4.46 0.00
N VAL A 143 9.21 3.23 -0.34
CA VAL A 143 8.65 2.51 -1.49
C VAL A 143 7.18 2.19 -1.25
N ASN A 144 6.83 1.73 -0.05
CA ASN A 144 5.44 1.46 0.33
C ASN A 144 4.59 2.73 0.27
N ASP A 145 5.06 3.80 0.91
CA ASP A 145 4.33 5.04 1.03
C ASP A 145 4.03 5.67 -0.34
N LEU A 146 4.98 5.56 -1.27
CA LEU A 146 4.80 6.01 -2.63
C LEU A 146 3.86 5.08 -3.42
N LEU A 147 4.21 3.79 -3.48
CA LEU A 147 3.66 2.88 -4.50
C LEU A 147 2.31 2.30 -4.12
N ILE A 148 2.03 2.02 -2.84
CA ILE A 148 0.74 1.42 -2.44
C ILE A 148 -0.44 2.27 -2.93
N PRO A 149 -0.55 3.57 -2.59
CA PRO A 149 -1.66 4.41 -3.06
C PRO A 149 -1.59 4.68 -4.56
N ALA A 150 -0.40 4.92 -5.13
CA ALA A 150 -0.24 5.19 -6.55
C ALA A 150 -0.72 4.02 -7.42
N VAL A 151 -0.31 2.79 -7.10
CA VAL A 151 -0.73 1.59 -7.83
C VAL A 151 -2.22 1.33 -7.64
N MET A 152 -2.77 1.52 -6.42
CA MET A 152 -4.22 1.42 -6.17
C MET A 152 -5.02 2.33 -7.11
N ILE A 153 -4.59 3.59 -7.26
CA ILE A 153 -5.23 4.58 -8.14
C ILE A 153 -5.07 4.17 -9.61
N ILE A 154 -3.86 3.78 -10.04
CA ILE A 154 -3.59 3.40 -11.43
C ILE A 154 -4.46 2.20 -11.85
N LEU A 155 -4.54 1.16 -11.02
CA LEU A 155 -5.36 -0.02 -11.29
C LEU A 155 -6.85 0.36 -11.41
N ALA A 156 -7.34 1.20 -10.50
CA ALA A 156 -8.74 1.63 -10.49
C ALA A 156 -9.07 2.52 -11.71
N VAL A 157 -8.17 3.43 -12.10
CA VAL A 157 -8.33 4.25 -13.32
C VAL A 157 -8.36 3.37 -14.57
N ARG A 158 -7.48 2.36 -14.66
CA ARG A 158 -7.49 1.40 -15.77
C ARG A 158 -8.80 0.61 -15.83
N SER A 159 -9.33 0.21 -14.67
CA SER A 159 -10.58 -0.56 -14.59
C SER A 159 -11.75 0.27 -15.09
N ARG A 160 -11.81 1.55 -14.69
CA ARG A 160 -12.81 2.50 -15.19
C ARG A 160 -12.75 2.66 -16.71
N ARG A 161 -11.55 2.81 -17.28
CA ARG A 161 -11.37 2.98 -18.74
C ARG A 161 -11.81 1.73 -19.52
N LEU A 162 -11.49 0.54 -19.03
CA LEU A 162 -11.90 -0.72 -19.67
C LEU A 162 -13.42 -0.92 -19.64
N ALA A 163 -14.10 -0.46 -18.57
CA ALA A 163 -15.56 -0.53 -18.48
C ALA A 163 -16.27 0.47 -19.40
N SER A 164 -15.63 1.59 -19.75
CA SER A 164 -16.19 2.61 -20.64
C SER A 164 -15.91 2.38 -22.13
N ALA A 165 -15.08 1.39 -22.50
CA ALA A 165 -14.80 1.08 -23.89
C ALA A 165 -16.05 0.52 -24.61
N PRO A 166 -16.41 0.99 -25.82
CA PRO A 166 -17.53 0.43 -26.57
C PRO A 166 -17.33 -1.07 -26.79
N ARG A 167 -18.36 -1.89 -26.53
CA ARG A 167 -18.36 -3.27 -27.02
C ARG A 167 -18.36 -3.22 -28.56
N PRO A 168 -17.51 -4.01 -29.25
CA PRO A 168 -17.69 -4.23 -30.67
C PRO A 168 -19.15 -4.61 -30.90
N ALA A 169 -19.84 -3.92 -31.81
CA ALA A 169 -21.19 -4.29 -32.20
C ALA A 169 -21.11 -5.78 -32.60
N ALA A 170 -21.84 -6.63 -31.89
CA ALA A 170 -22.00 -8.00 -32.35
C ALA A 170 -22.55 -7.89 -33.78
N ASP A 171 -21.85 -8.52 -34.74
CA ASP A 171 -22.33 -8.63 -36.11
C ASP A 171 -23.74 -9.21 -36.07
N ILE A 172 -24.73 -8.34 -36.25
CA ILE A 172 -26.10 -8.72 -36.56
C ILE A 172 -26.07 -9.08 -38.04
N THR A 173 -25.48 -10.22 -38.38
CA THR A 173 -25.70 -10.82 -39.69
C THR A 173 -26.98 -11.63 -39.61
N ALA A 174 -27.95 -11.13 -40.39
CA ALA A 174 -29.29 -11.63 -40.63
C ALA A 174 -29.36 -13.10 -41.08
#